data_AF-A0A5R9EXQ9-F1
#
_entry.id   AF-A0A5R9EXQ9-F1
#
_cell.length_a   1.000
_cell.length_b   1.000
_cell.length_c   1.000
_cell.angle_alpha   90.00
_cell.angle_beta   90.00
_cell.angle_gamma   90.00
#
_symmetry.space_group_name_H-M   'P 1'
#
loop_
_entity.id
_entity.type
_entity.pdbx_description
1 polymer ?
#
loop_
_entity_poly.entity_id
_entity_poly.type
_entity_poly.pdbx_seq_one_letter_code
_entity_poly.pdbx_strand_id
1 'polypeptide(L)'
;MIDEITEGIYQDYPELLERYGERGREKCREDNQHHFHQLHTAYKMKNDQFFIDYANWLNGVLTSRGMKSEHLIDNFNRIKKSVWKEEQSDEQEAYIHMLQKANESLSKEKATISQQK
;
A
#
# COMPACT_ATOMS: atom_id res chain seq x y z
N MET A 1 9.54 11.62 -3.19
CA MET A 1 8.34 10.75 -3.23
C MET A 1 8.55 9.43 -2.48
N ILE A 2 9.25 8.42 -3.01
CA ILE A 2 9.36 7.10 -2.34
C ILE A 2 10.04 7.20 -0.98
N ASP A 3 11.10 7.99 -0.88
CA ASP A 3 11.79 8.22 0.40
C ASP A 3 10.84 8.91 1.40
N GLU A 4 10.13 9.97 0.99
CA GLU A 4 9.15 10.66 1.86
C GLU A 4 8.02 9.74 2.34
N ILE A 5 7.52 8.84 1.49
CA ILE A 5 6.50 7.86 1.87
C ILE A 5 7.07 6.89 2.92
N THR A 6 8.28 6.39 2.67
CA THR A 6 8.97 5.45 3.57
C THR A 6 9.24 6.10 4.92
N GLU A 7 9.86 7.29 4.91
CA GLU A 7 10.13 8.05 6.14
C GLU A 7 8.86 8.37 6.92
N GLY A 8 7.78 8.76 6.23
CA GLY A 8 6.51 9.04 6.89
C GLY A 8 5.96 7.83 7.65
N ILE A 9 6.10 6.61 7.12
CA ILE A 9 5.67 5.39 7.83
C ILE A 9 6.50 5.20 9.11
N TYR A 10 7.82 5.32 9.03
CA TYR A 10 8.68 5.10 10.20
C TYR A 10 8.62 6.24 11.23
N GLN A 11 8.20 7.43 10.82
CA GLN A 11 7.86 8.52 11.73
C GLN A 11 6.58 8.24 12.52
N ASP A 12 5.53 7.73 11.87
CA ASP A 12 4.23 7.50 12.50
C ASP A 12 4.14 6.13 13.20
N TYR A 13 4.99 5.17 12.81
CA TYR A 13 5.09 3.81 13.36
C TYR A 13 6.53 3.46 13.76
N PRO A 14 7.12 4.13 14.77
CA PRO A 14 8.51 3.90 15.19
C PRO A 14 8.75 2.45 15.66
N GLU A 15 7.71 1.73 16.11
CA GLU A 15 7.79 0.33 16.49
C GLU A 15 8.17 -0.59 15.31
N LEU A 16 7.93 -0.17 14.07
CA LEU A 16 8.39 -0.91 12.89
C LEU A 16 9.92 -0.90 12.79
N LEU A 17 10.57 0.20 13.16
CA LEU A 17 12.02 0.28 13.20
C LEU A 17 12.58 -0.62 14.29
N GLU A 18 11.99 -0.58 15.49
CA GLU A 18 12.39 -1.43 16.60
C GLU A 18 12.30 -2.93 16.25
N ARG A 19 11.24 -3.31 15.51
CA ARG A 19 10.97 -4.71 15.18
C ARG A 19 11.74 -5.23 13.98
N TYR A 20 11.88 -4.44 12.92
CA TYR A 20 12.42 -4.90 11.63
C TYR A 20 13.78 -4.28 11.28
N GLY A 21 14.23 -3.27 12.06
CA GLY A 21 15.49 -2.58 11.86
C GLY A 21 15.58 -1.84 10.51
N GLU A 22 16.77 -1.31 10.22
CA GLU A 22 17.03 -0.58 8.97
C GLU A 22 16.79 -1.45 7.72
N ARG A 23 17.01 -2.77 7.82
CA ARG A 23 16.69 -3.70 6.73
C ARG A 23 15.18 -3.73 6.42
N GLY A 24 14.32 -3.61 7.44
CA GLY A 24 12.88 -3.46 7.23
C GLY A 24 12.52 -2.18 6.50
N ARG A 25 13.23 -1.08 6.80
CA ARG A 25 13.05 0.22 6.15
C ARG A 25 13.50 0.20 4.69
N GLU A 26 14.65 -0.40 4.41
CA GLU A 26 15.11 -0.65 3.03
C GLU A 26 14.08 -1.47 2.24
N LYS A 27 13.53 -2.53 2.85
CA LYS A 27 12.49 -3.36 2.22
C LYS A 27 11.20 -2.60 1.98
N CYS A 28 10.77 -1.76 2.92
CA CYS A 28 9.60 -0.89 2.73
C CYS A 28 9.80 0.08 1.56
N ARG A 29 11.02 0.58 1.37
CA ARG A 29 11.38 1.43 0.24
C ARG A 29 11.32 0.67 -1.10
N GLU A 30 11.82 -0.56 -1.14
CA GLU A 30 11.72 -1.46 -2.29
C GLU A 30 10.24 -1.81 -2.60
N ASP A 31 9.44 -2.10 -1.58
CA ASP A 31 8.01 -2.39 -1.73
C ASP A 31 7.27 -1.19 -2.35
N ASN A 32 7.62 0.05 -1.95
CA ASN A 32 7.08 1.25 -2.59
C ASN A 32 7.38 1.31 -4.10
N GLN A 33 8.59 0.93 -4.54
CA GLN A 33 8.92 0.84 -5.96
C GLN A 33 8.05 -0.23 -6.66
N HIS A 34 7.87 -1.38 -6.02
CA HIS A 34 7.01 -2.43 -6.54
C HIS A 34 5.55 -2.00 -6.63
N HIS A 35 5.01 -1.25 -5.67
CA HIS A 35 3.64 -0.72 -5.72
C HIS A 35 3.43 0.13 -6.98
N PHE A 36 4.34 1.06 -7.28
CA PHE A 36 4.26 1.86 -8.50
C PHE A 36 4.33 1.02 -9.78
N HIS A 37 5.17 -0.01 -9.82
CA HIS A 37 5.25 -0.93 -10.95
C HIS A 37 3.93 -1.71 -11.17
N GLN A 38 3.31 -2.17 -10.08
CA GLN A 38 2.04 -2.88 -10.13
C GLN A 38 0.89 -1.96 -10.57
N LEU A 39 0.85 -0.72 -10.06
CA LEU A 39 -0.10 0.30 -10.52
C LEU A 39 0.05 0.57 -12.03
N HIS A 40 1.28 0.76 -12.50
CA HIS A 40 1.54 1.00 -13.91
C HIS A 40 1.11 -0.18 -14.78
N THR A 41 1.41 -1.40 -14.32
CA THR A 41 1.02 -2.64 -15.03
C THR A 41 -0.50 -2.76 -15.11
N ALA A 42 -1.20 -2.58 -14.00
CA ALA A 42 -2.67 -2.60 -13.95
C ALA A 42 -3.29 -1.55 -14.88
N TYR A 43 -2.76 -0.33 -14.88
CA TYR A 43 -3.19 0.74 -15.78
C TYR A 43 -3.00 0.38 -17.26
N LYS A 44 -1.82 -0.13 -17.65
CA LYS A 44 -1.55 -0.57 -19.03
C LYS A 44 -2.46 -1.72 -19.47
N MET A 45 -2.80 -2.61 -18.54
CA MET A 45 -3.73 -3.73 -18.78
C MET A 45 -5.21 -3.31 -18.75
N LYS A 46 -5.53 -2.09 -18.31
CA LYS A 46 -6.90 -1.64 -18.01
C LYS A 46 -7.63 -2.60 -17.07
N ASN A 47 -6.92 -3.09 -16.06
CA ASN A 47 -7.41 -4.10 -15.13
C ASN A 47 -7.12 -3.71 -13.68
N ASP A 48 -8.04 -2.97 -13.07
CA ASP A 48 -7.93 -2.54 -11.67
C ASP A 48 -7.89 -3.72 -10.70
N GLN A 49 -8.58 -4.82 -11.03
CA GLN A 49 -8.62 -6.02 -10.20
C GLN A 49 -7.22 -6.61 -10.01
N PHE A 50 -6.33 -6.46 -11.00
CA PHE A 50 -4.94 -6.91 -10.89
C PHE A 50 -4.21 -6.27 -9.70
N PHE A 51 -4.40 -4.95 -9.49
CA PHE A 51 -3.78 -4.26 -8.35
C PHE A 51 -4.47 -4.62 -7.02
N ILE A 52 -5.80 -4.81 -7.03
CA ILE A 52 -6.55 -5.20 -5.83
C ILE A 52 -6.13 -6.60 -5.36
N ASP A 53 -5.96 -7.56 -6.28
CA ASP A 53 -5.49 -8.91 -5.97
C ASP A 53 -4.05 -8.89 -5.44
N TYR A 54 -3.18 -8.08 -6.05
CA TYR A 54 -1.83 -7.81 -5.56
C TYR A 54 -1.84 -7.29 -4.11
N ALA A 55 -2.70 -6.32 -3.81
CA ALA A 55 -2.82 -5.74 -2.47
C ALA A 55 -3.27 -6.77 -1.43
N ASN A 56 -4.29 -7.58 -1.74
CA ASN A 56 -4.78 -8.62 -0.83
C ASN A 56 -3.73 -9.72 -0.59
N TRP A 57 -3.04 -10.16 -1.66
CA TRP A 57 -1.93 -11.12 -1.54
C TRP A 57 -0.80 -10.57 -0.66
N LEU A 58 -0.36 -9.34 -0.91
CA LEU A 58 0.70 -8.71 -0.14
C LEU A 58 0.28 -8.54 1.33
N ASN A 59 -0.96 -8.14 1.60
CA ASN A 59 -1.49 -8.07 2.95
C ASN A 59 -1.38 -9.42 3.68
N GLY A 60 -1.73 -10.53 3.03
CA GLY A 60 -1.54 -11.87 3.58
C GLY A 60 -0.07 -12.18 3.91
N VAL A 61 0.85 -11.81 3.02
CA VAL A 61 2.29 -11.98 3.23
C VAL A 61 2.79 -11.15 4.42
N LEU A 62 2.43 -9.87 4.50
CA LEU A 62 2.90 -8.95 5.55
C LEU A 62 2.29 -9.31 6.92
N THR A 63 1.01 -9.64 6.97
CA THR A 63 0.33 -10.03 8.20
C THR A 63 0.84 -11.36 8.75
N SER A 64 1.22 -12.31 7.88
CA SER A 64 1.90 -13.54 8.32
C SER A 64 3.25 -13.30 9.00
N ARG A 65 3.89 -12.15 8.75
CA ARG A 65 5.16 -11.72 9.37
C ARG A 65 4.95 -10.79 10.57
N GLY A 66 3.69 -10.54 10.94
CA GLY A 66 3.32 -9.78 12.13
C GLY A 66 3.20 -8.26 11.92
N MET A 67 3.08 -7.81 10.68
CA MET A 67 2.54 -6.48 10.38
C MET A 67 1.02 -6.48 10.49
N LYS A 68 0.43 -5.29 10.55
CA LYS A 68 -1.03 -5.12 10.53
C LYS A 68 -1.45 -4.54 9.18
N SER A 69 -2.66 -4.86 8.72
CA SER A 69 -3.20 -4.34 7.45
C SER A 69 -3.21 -2.81 7.38
N GLU A 70 -3.33 -2.16 8.54
CA GLU A 70 -3.27 -0.71 8.70
C GLU A 70 -1.95 -0.11 8.19
N HIS A 71 -0.82 -0.81 8.33
CA HIS A 71 0.46 -0.31 7.82
C HIS A 71 0.46 -0.25 6.29
N LEU A 72 -0.12 -1.26 5.63
CA LEU A 72 -0.22 -1.29 4.17
C LEU A 72 -1.25 -0.26 3.66
N ILE A 73 -2.40 -0.16 4.32
CA ILE A 73 -3.44 0.83 4.00
C ILE A 73 -2.89 2.26 4.14
N ASP A 74 -2.13 2.52 5.21
CA ASP A 74 -1.46 3.80 5.44
C ASP A 74 -0.46 4.10 4.33
N ASN A 75 0.39 3.13 3.96
CA ASN A 75 1.32 3.29 2.85
C ASN A 75 0.58 3.65 1.54
N PHE A 76 -0.52 2.96 1.21
CA PHE A 76 -1.31 3.27 0.01
C PHE A 76 -1.95 4.66 0.07
N ASN A 77 -2.37 5.12 1.25
CA ASN A 77 -2.85 6.49 1.42
C ASN A 77 -1.74 7.53 1.21
N ARG A 78 -0.51 7.26 1.65
CA ARG A 78 0.65 8.13 1.39
C ARG A 78 0.98 8.18 -0.10
N ILE A 79 0.96 7.04 -0.79
CA ILE A 79 1.11 6.99 -2.24
C ILE A 79 0.03 7.85 -2.91
N LYS A 80 -1.24 7.66 -2.54
CA LYS A 80 -2.38 8.43 -3.07
C LYS A 80 -2.17 9.94 -2.91
N LYS A 81 -1.72 10.37 -1.73
CA LYS A 81 -1.39 11.78 -1.46
C LYS A 81 -0.23 12.27 -2.33
N SER A 82 0.79 11.44 -2.55
CA SER A 82 1.96 11.82 -3.34
C SER A 82 1.72 11.88 -4.85
N VAL A 83 0.77 11.08 -5.37
CA VAL A 83 0.40 11.10 -6.80
C VAL A 83 -0.63 12.17 -7.13
N TRP A 84 -1.33 12.70 -6.13
CA TRP A 84 -2.32 13.75 -6.30
C TRP A 84 -1.65 15.06 -6.77
N LYS A 85 -2.29 15.71 -7.75
CA LYS A 85 -1.95 17.04 -8.27
C LYS A 85 -3.24 17.83 -8.50
N GLU A 86 -3.17 19.15 -8.71
CA GLU A 86 -4.35 19.98 -9.03
C GLU A 86 -4.99 19.58 -10.36
N GLU A 87 -4.18 19.31 -11.39
CA GLU A 87 -4.60 18.70 -12.66
C GLU A 87 -4.04 17.28 -12.74
N GLN A 88 -4.91 16.28 -12.77
CA GLN A 88 -4.52 14.88 -12.85
C GLN A 88 -4.54 14.38 -14.31
N SER A 89 -3.57 13.52 -14.65
CA SER A 89 -3.67 12.70 -15.86
C SER A 89 -4.56 11.47 -15.63
N ASP A 90 -5.05 10.86 -16.71
CA ASP A 90 -5.79 9.58 -16.68
C ASP A 90 -5.06 8.50 -15.87
N GLU A 91 -3.72 8.45 -15.96
CA GLU A 91 -2.91 7.50 -15.21
C GLU A 91 -2.94 7.78 -13.71
N GLN A 92 -2.86 9.05 -13.31
CA GLN A 92 -2.92 9.44 -11.90
C GLN A 92 -4.31 9.17 -11.30
N GLU A 93 -5.38 9.46 -12.05
CA GLU A 93 -6.75 9.13 -11.65
C GLU A 93 -6.92 7.62 -11.47
N ALA A 94 -6.43 6.82 -12.42
CA ALA A 94 -6.46 5.36 -12.33
C ALA A 94 -5.69 4.86 -11.11
N TYR A 95 -4.51 5.41 -10.81
CA TYR A 95 -3.73 5.03 -9.63
C TYR A 95 -4.49 5.32 -8.35
N ILE A 96 -5.06 6.52 -8.22
CA ILE A 96 -5.85 6.93 -7.06
C ILE A 96 -7.07 5.99 -6.90
N HIS A 97 -7.75 5.66 -7.99
CA HIS A 97 -8.88 4.72 -8.00
C HIS A 97 -8.47 3.33 -7.50
N MET A 98 -7.41 2.74 -8.06
CA MET A 98 -6.93 1.42 -7.69
C MET A 98 -6.48 1.36 -6.22
N LEU A 99 -5.75 2.37 -5.74
CA LEU A 99 -5.34 2.46 -4.33
C LEU A 99 -6.54 2.56 -3.40
N GLN A 100 -7.57 3.32 -3.79
CA GLN A 100 -8.80 3.42 -3.00
C GLN A 100 -9.55 2.09 -2.95
N LYS A 101 -9.69 1.39 -4.08
CA LYS A 101 -10.32 0.07 -4.14
C LYS A 101 -9.57 -0.99 -3.34
N ALA A 102 -8.23 -0.97 -3.40
CA ALA A 102 -7.40 -1.83 -2.58
C ALA A 102 -7.65 -1.56 -1.07
N ASN A 103 -7.64 -0.30 -0.65
CA ASN A 103 -7.92 0.07 0.75
C ASN A 103 -9.33 -0.35 1.20
N GLU A 104 -10.35 -0.21 0.35
CA GLU A 104 -11.71 -0.70 0.61
C GLU A 104 -11.75 -2.22 0.79
N SER A 105 -11.01 -2.97 -0.05
CA SER A 105 -10.90 -4.44 0.04
C SER A 105 -10.25 -4.87 1.37
N LEU A 106 -9.07 -4.31 1.68
CA LEU A 106 -8.30 -4.64 2.88
C LEU A 106 -9.07 -4.33 4.17
N SER A 107 -9.86 -3.26 4.17
CA SER A 107 -10.68 -2.87 5.34
C SER A 107 -11.84 -3.85 5.60
N LYS A 108 -12.42 -4.44 4.54
CA LYS A 108 -13.50 -5.43 4.65
C LYS A 108 -13.00 -6.79 5.13
N GLU A 109 -11.81 -7.19 4.70
CA GLU A 109 -11.16 -8.44 5.15
C GLU A 109 -10.95 -8.42 6.67
N LYS A 110 -10.46 -7.29 7.20
CA LYS A 110 -10.30 -7.08 8.64
C LYS A 110 -11.63 -7.20 9.41
N ALA A 111 -12.71 -6.61 8.90
CA ALA A 111 -14.02 -6.68 9.54
C ALA A 111 -14.57 -8.11 9.60
N THR A 112 -14.27 -8.93 8.59
CA THR A 112 -14.71 -10.34 8.53
C THR A 112 -13.98 -11.20 9.56
N ILE A 113 -12.66 -11.01 9.72
CA ILE A 113 -11.85 -11.76 10.69
C ILE A 113 -12.21 -11.39 12.15
N SER A 114 -12.56 -10.12 12.41
CA SER A 114 -12.96 -9.66 13.74
C SER A 114 -14.32 -10.18 14.21
N GLN A 115 -15.17 -10.70 13.31
CA GLN A 115 -16.48 -11.26 13.67
C GLN A 115 -16.43 -12.77 13.94
N GLN A 116 -15.28 -13.43 13.74
CA GLN A 116 -15.09 -14.87 13.93
C GLN A 116 -14.26 -15.22 15.18
N LYS A 117 -13.91 -14.23 16.01
CA LYS A 117 -13.21 -14.40 17.30
C LYS A 117 -14.09 -13.90 18.44
#